data_AF-A0A7C9KDW3-F1
#
_entry.id   AF-A0A7C9KDW3-F1
#
_cell.length_a   1.000
_cell.length_b   1.000
_cell.length_c   1.000
_cell.angle_alpha   90.00
_cell.angle_beta   90.00
_cell.angle_gamma   90.00
#
_symmetry.space_group_name_H-M   'P 1'
#
loop_
_entity.id
_entity.type
_entity.pdbx_description
1 polymer ?
#
loop_
_entity_poly.entity_id
_entity_poly.type
_entity_poly.pdbx_seq_one_letter_code
_entity_poly.pdbx_strand_id
1 'polypeptide(L)' 'MINKIDFFQEVKIVSSKSHPEFIGRNGVIVGISEEDGILYGYAARVDGYEYVVCFEPDELEPTGKAFKREDFY' A
#
# COMPACT_ATOMS: atom_id res chain seq x y z
N MET A 1 -17.18 0.17 6.59
CA MET A 1 -16.15 -0.88 6.57
C MET A 1 -15.01 -0.34 5.73
N ILE A 2 -13.81 -0.20 6.31
CA ILE A 2 -12.60 0.00 5.50
C ILE A 2 -12.39 -1.35 4.79
N ASN A 3 -12.40 -1.35 3.46
CA ASN A 3 -12.07 -2.56 2.71
C ASN A 3 -10.58 -2.84 2.97
N LYS A 4 -10.29 -3.93 3.70
CA LYS A 4 -8.92 -4.35 3.96
C LYS A 4 -8.22 -4.62 2.64
N ILE A 5 -7.05 -4.01 2.47
CA ILE A 5 -6.18 -4.22 1.32
C ILE A 5 -5.29 -5.43 1.63
N ASP A 6 -5.24 -6.39 0.73
CA ASP A 6 -4.45 -7.61 0.87
C ASP A 6 -3.05 -7.47 0.26
N PHE A 7 -2.17 -8.41 0.59
CA PHE A 7 -0.85 -8.51 -0.04
C PHE A 7 -0.96 -8.57 -1.57
N PHE A 8 -0.02 -7.90 -2.23
CA PHE A 8 0.09 -7.80 -3.68
C PHE A 8 -1.07 -7.09 -4.38
N GLN A 9 -1.97 -6.45 -3.65
CA GLN A 9 -2.93 -5.52 -4.25
C GLN A 9 -2.26 -4.19 -4.61
N GLU A 10 -2.61 -3.67 -5.77
CA GLU A 10 -2.22 -2.35 -6.21
C GLU A 10 -3.09 -1.30 -5.51
N VAL A 11 -2.43 -0.26 -5.02
CA VAL A 11 -3.06 0.87 -4.34
C VAL A 11 -2.64 2.16 -5.00
N LYS A 12 -3.52 3.14 -4.92
CA LYS A 12 -3.21 4.53 -5.20
C LYS A 12 -2.99 5.27 -3.90
N ILE A 13 -1.91 6.04 -3.82
CA ILE A 13 -1.62 6.90 -2.67
C ILE A 13 -2.39 8.20 -2.87
N VAL A 14 -3.38 8.45 -2.01
CA VAL A 14 -4.33 9.56 -2.19
C VAL A 14 -4.08 10.72 -1.24
N SER A 15 -3.43 10.45 -0.13
CA SER A 15 -2.90 11.42 0.82
C SER A 15 -1.62 10.86 1.39
N SER A 16 -0.66 11.73 1.74
CA SER A 16 0.29 11.39 2.79
C SER A 16 0.93 12.62 3.39
N LYS A 17 1.04 12.67 4.72
CA LYS A 17 1.75 13.76 5.41
C LYS A 17 3.25 13.54 5.42
N SER A 18 3.68 12.28 5.59
CA SER A 18 5.09 11.90 5.65
C SER A 18 5.72 11.82 4.26
N HIS A 19 4.93 11.47 3.24
CA HIS A 19 5.41 11.25 1.87
C HIS A 19 4.53 11.92 0.80
N PRO A 20 4.39 13.27 0.83
CA PRO A 20 3.56 13.98 -0.14
C PRO A 20 4.01 13.80 -1.59
N GLU A 21 5.28 13.44 -1.84
CA GLU A 21 5.84 13.20 -3.17
C GLU A 21 5.25 11.97 -3.88
N PHE A 22 4.58 11.07 -3.15
CA PHE A 22 3.93 9.89 -3.73
C PHE A 22 2.43 10.06 -3.98
N ILE A 23 1.84 11.19 -3.58
CA ILE A 23 0.41 11.44 -3.83
C ILE A 23 0.14 11.38 -5.33
N GLY A 24 -0.84 10.55 -5.71
CA GLY A 24 -1.23 10.28 -7.09
C GLY A 24 -0.47 9.13 -7.76
N ARG A 25 0.57 8.58 -7.12
CA ARG A 25 1.28 7.39 -7.61
C ARG A 25 0.59 6.11 -7.18
N ASN A 26 0.93 5.04 -7.90
CA ASN A 26 0.54 3.69 -7.53
C ASN A 26 1.66 3.01 -6.72
N GLY A 27 1.27 2.09 -5.87
CA GLY A 27 2.18 1.17 -5.18
C GLY A 27 1.56 -0.20 -5.05
N VAL A 28 2.34 -1.17 -4.60
CA VAL A 28 1.87 -2.53 -4.33
C VAL A 28 2.14 -2.90 -2.89
N ILE A 29 1.12 -3.44 -2.20
CA ILE A 29 1.25 -3.86 -0.80
C ILE A 29 2.19 -5.06 -0.70
N VAL A 30 3.26 -4.87 0.06
CA VAL A 30 4.28 -5.88 0.35
C VAL A 30 4.47 -6.12 1.84
N GLY A 31 3.74 -5.38 2.69
CA GLY A 31 3.66 -5.59 4.13
C GLY A 31 2.35 -5.04 4.70
N ILE A 32 1.85 -5.70 5.74
CA ILE A 32 0.64 -5.30 6.47
C ILE A 32 1.00 -5.32 7.95
N SER A 33 0.76 -4.22 8.65
CA SER A 33 0.91 -4.13 10.10
C SER A 33 -0.46 -4.29 10.74
N GLU A 34 -0.73 -5.50 11.26
CA GLU A 34 -1.98 -5.84 11.94
C GLU A 34 -1.68 -6.68 13.19
N GLU A 35 -2.25 -6.30 14.33
CA GLU A 35 -2.12 -7.00 15.61
C GLU A 35 -3.47 -6.98 16.33
N ASP A 36 -3.90 -8.13 16.88
CA ASP A 36 -5.20 -8.29 17.56
C ASP A 36 -6.42 -7.80 16.74
N GLY A 37 -6.35 -7.90 15.40
CA GLY A 37 -7.40 -7.44 14.48
C GLY A 37 -7.44 -5.91 14.26
N ILE A 38 -6.47 -5.17 14.82
CA ILE A 38 -6.28 -3.74 14.60
C ILE A 38 -5.28 -3.56 13.46
N LEU A 39 -5.72 -2.91 12.38
CA LEU A 39 -4.89 -2.54 11.26
C LEU A 39 -4.20 -1.20 11.57
N TYR A 40 -2.87 -1.22 11.66
CA TYR A 40 -2.04 -0.03 11.92
C TYR A 40 -1.57 0.64 10.63
N GLY A 41 -1.40 -0.12 9.55
CA GLY A 41 -0.96 0.42 8.27
C GLY A 41 -0.42 -0.60 7.30
N TYR A 42 0.09 -0.08 6.20
CA TYR A 42 0.54 -0.83 5.05
C TYR A 42 1.95 -0.43 4.65
N ALA A 43 2.73 -1.40 4.18
CA ALA A 43 4.00 -1.16 3.54
C ALA A 43 3.84 -1.39 2.03
N ALA A 44 4.07 -0.37 1.22
CA ALA A 44 3.90 -0.41 -0.22
C ALA A 44 5.22 -0.16 -0.95
N ARG A 45 5.50 -0.96 -1.98
CA ARG A 45 6.54 -0.66 -2.96
C ARG A 45 5.96 0.32 -3.99
N VAL A 46 6.43 1.56 -3.99
CA VAL A 46 5.92 2.61 -4.87
C VAL A 46 6.50 2.45 -6.28
N ASP A 47 5.67 2.62 -7.31
CA ASP A 47 6.11 2.52 -8.70
C ASP A 47 7.25 3.51 -9.02
N GLY A 48 8.29 2.99 -9.67
CA GLY A 48 9.50 3.75 -9.98
C GLY A 48 10.48 3.95 -8.82
N TYR A 49 10.22 3.34 -7.64
CA TYR A 49 11.13 3.40 -6.49
C TYR A 49 11.57 2.00 -6.03
N GLU A 50 12.83 1.90 -5.61
CA GLU A 50 13.44 0.64 -5.16
C GLU A 50 13.17 0.32 -3.68
N TYR A 51 12.59 1.25 -2.93
CA TYR A 51 12.31 1.10 -1.50
C TYR A 51 10.82 0.95 -1.19
N VAL A 52 10.55 0.41 -0.01
CA VAL A 52 9.21 0.24 0.55
C VAL A 52 8.92 1.40 1.49
N VAL A 53 7.68 1.90 1.45
CA VAL A 53 7.22 3.05 2.23
C VAL A 53 6.00 2.63 3.03
N CYS A 54 5.89 3.13 4.27
CA CYS A 54 4.76 2.85 5.14
C CYS A 54 3.69 3.94 5.01
N PHE A 55 2.43 3.52 4.99
CA PHE A 55 1.26 4.38 4.87
C PHE A 55 0.19 3.98 5.89
N GLU A 56 -0.55 4.97 6.38
CA GLU A 56 -1.76 4.78 7.17
C GLU A 56 -2.88 4.18 6.30
N PRO A 57 -3.86 3.46 6.88
CA PRO A 57 -4.94 2.84 6.09
C PRO A 57 -5.78 3.81 5.26
N ASP A 58 -5.96 5.06 5.72
CA ASP A 58 -6.71 6.09 4.98
C ASP A 58 -5.90 6.83 3.91
N GLU A 59 -4.58 6.60 3.83
CA GLU A 59 -3.70 7.17 2.82
C GLU A 59 -3.78 6.44 1.47
N LEU A 60 -4.45 5.27 1.42
CA LEU A 60 -4.43 4.35 0.30
C LEU A 60 -5.85 4.00 -0.19
N GLU A 61 -6.02 3.95 -1.52
CA GLU A 61 -7.22 3.40 -2.16
C GLU A 61 -6.86 2.19 -3.04
N PRO A 62 -7.56 1.04 -2.91
CA PRO A 62 -7.32 -0.10 -3.79
C PRO A 62 -7.74 0.23 -5.23
N THR A 63 -6.89 -0.09 -6.21
CA THR A 63 -7.24 0.13 -7.63
C THR A 63 -8.08 -1.01 -8.22
N GLY A 64 -8.20 -2.12 -7.50
CA GLY A 64 -8.83 -3.36 -7.95
C GLY A 64 -7.90 -4.29 -8.73
N LYS A 65 -6.66 -3.87 -9.00
CA LYS A 65 -5.63 -4.72 -9.60
C LYS A 65 -4.86 -5.47 -8.51
N ALA A 66 -4.53 -6.72 -8.78
CA ALA A 66 -3.69 -7.55 -7.92
C ALA A 66 -2.58 -8.18 -8.76
N PHE A 67 -1.41 -8.34 -8.14
CA PHE A 67 -0.25 -8.98 -8.72
C PHE A 67 -0.04 -10.35 -8.08
N LYS A 68 0.76 -11.20 -8.74
CA LYS A 68 1.22 -12.44 -8.15
C LYS A 68 2.50 -12.18 -7.39
N ARG A 69 2.79 -13.01 -6.39
CA ARG A 69 4.08 -12.98 -5.69
C ARG A 69 5.27 -13.15 -6.66
N GLU A 70 5.09 -13.93 -7.71
CA GLU A 70 6.07 -14.18 -8.78
C GLU A 70 6.42 -12.91 -9.59
N ASP A 71 5.60 -11.87 -9.55
CA ASP A 71 5.94 -10.58 -10.17
C ASP A 71 7.04 -9.83 -9.39
N PHE A 72 7.42 -10.31 -8.19
CA PHE A 72 8.38 -9.67 -7.29
C PHE A 72 9.64 -10.50 -6.99
N TYR A 73 9.71 -11.76 -7.43
CA TYR A 73 10.80 -12.72 -7.18
C TYR A 73 11.05 -13.62 -8.40
#